data_AF-A0A328TJ42-F1
#
_entry.id   AF-A0A328TJ42-F1
#
_cell.length_a   1.000
_cell.length_b   1.000
_cell.length_c   1.000
_cell.angle_alpha   90.00
_cell.angle_beta   90.00
_cell.angle_gamma   90.00
#
_symmetry.space_group_name_H-M   'P 1'
#
loop_
_entity.id
_entity.type
_entity.pdbx_description
1 polymer ?
#
loop_
_entity_poly.entity_id
_entity_poly.type
_entity_poly.pdbx_seq_one_letter_code
_entity_poly.pdbx_strand_id
1 'polypeptide(L)' 'QIWDMNFDSDANVVEVAIKRLRAKVDSPFDVKLLHTVRGMGYVLEVRSE' A
#
# COMPACT_ATOMS: atom_id res chain seq x y z
N GLN A 1 -13.58 8.34 18.57
CA GLN A 1 -12.74 7.18 18.23
C GLN A 1 -13.49 6.39 17.16
N ILE A 2 -12.94 6.24 15.94
CA ILE A 2 -13.70 5.83 14.73
C ILE A 2 -13.07 4.62 14.02
N TRP A 3 -12.21 3.87 14.71
CA TRP A 3 -11.67 2.64 14.18
C TRP A 3 -11.92 1.57 15.22
N ASP A 4 -13.01 0.85 14.99
CA ASP A 4 -13.41 -0.31 15.76
C ASP A 4 -12.27 -1.31 15.70
N MET A 5 -11.79 -1.72 16.88
CA MET A 5 -10.60 -2.55 17.11
C MET A 5 -10.87 -4.03 16.79
N ASN A 6 -11.56 -4.29 15.68
CA ASN A 6 -11.84 -5.61 15.12
C ASN A 6 -11.42 -5.69 13.64
N PHE A 7 -10.41 -4.90 13.24
CA PHE A 7 -9.74 -5.16 11.97
C PHE A 7 -8.78 -6.32 12.21
N ASP A 8 -9.27 -7.55 12.06
CA ASP A 8 -8.43 -8.72 11.77
C ASP A 8 -7.78 -8.44 10.40
N SER A 9 -6.73 -7.61 10.43
CA SER A 9 -5.82 -7.42 9.30
C SER A 9 -5.04 -8.71 9.14
N ASP A 10 -5.68 -9.72 8.58
CA ASP A 10 -4.94 -10.76 7.91
C ASP A 10 -4.04 -10.04 6.91
N ALA A 11 -2.73 -10.31 6.97
CA ALA A 11 -1.75 -9.72 6.04
C ALA A 11 -2.21 -9.88 4.58
N ASN A 12 -2.99 -10.93 4.30
CA ASN A 12 -3.68 -11.18 3.04
C ASN A 12 -4.60 -10.03 2.59
N VAL A 13 -5.39 -9.44 3.49
CA VAL A 13 -6.30 -8.32 3.16
C VAL A 13 -5.50 -7.07 2.80
N VAL A 14 -4.43 -6.79 3.55
CA VAL A 14 -3.52 -5.67 3.29
C VAL A 14 -2.84 -5.83 1.94
N GLU A 15 -2.35 -7.03 1.61
CA GLU A 15 -1.74 -7.31 0.30
C GLU A 15 -2.72 -7.11 -0.87
N VAL A 16 -3.96 -7.59 -0.73
CA VAL A 16 -5.01 -7.42 -1.75
C VAL A 16 -5.36 -5.94 -1.93
N ALA A 17 -5.50 -5.19 -0.83
CA ALA A 17 -5.76 -3.76 -0.87
C ALA A 17 -4.62 -2.99 -1.55
N ILE A 18 -3.36 -3.28 -1.18
CA ILE A 18 -2.18 -2.67 -1.78
C ILE A 18 -2.08 -2.99 -3.28
N LYS A 19 -2.35 -4.24 -3.68
CA LYS A 19 -2.36 -4.64 -5.10
C LYS A 19 -3.41 -3.87 -5.90
N ARG A 20 -4.63 -3.73 -5.36
CA ARG A 20 -5.71 -2.95 -5.98
C ARG A 20 -5.37 -1.47 -6.04
N LEU A 21 -4.70 -0.93 -5.02
CA LEU A 21 -4.26 0.46 -4.98
C LEU A 21 -3.22 0.71 -6.07
N ARG A 22 -2.17 -0.12 -6.16
CA ARG A 22 -1.15 -0.02 -7.21
C ARG A 22 -1.74 -0.06 -8.62
N ALA A 23 -2.73 -0.93 -8.87
CA ALA A 23 -3.40 -0.98 -10.17
C ALA A 23 -4.08 0.35 -10.56
N LYS A 24 -4.51 1.16 -9.57
CA LYS A 24 -5.16 2.45 -9.80
C LYS A 24 -4.20 3.64 -9.81
N VAL A 25 -3.17 3.62 -8.97
CA VAL A 25 -2.31 4.79 -8.71
C VAL A 25 -0.87 4.66 -9.20
N ASP A 26 -0.38 3.44 -9.46
CA ASP A 26 0.96 3.21 -10.00
C ASP A 26 0.91 2.68 -11.43
N SER A 27 -0.05 1.81 -11.79
CA SER A 27 -0.09 1.21 -13.13
C SER A 27 -0.30 2.18 -14.30
N PRO A 28 -1.09 3.28 -14.17
CA PRO A 28 -1.27 4.24 -15.25
C PRO A 28 -0.29 5.42 -15.21
N PHE A 29 0.64 5.46 -14.24
CA PHE A 29 1.56 6.58 -14.05
C PHE A 29 3.01 6.08 -14.10
N ASP A 30 3.90 6.82 -14.77
CA ASP A 30 5.32 6.45 -14.86
C ASP A 30 6.05 6.56 -13.52
N VAL A 31 5.57 7.44 -12.63
CA VAL A 31 6.14 7.63 -11.30
C VAL A 31 5.43 6.72 -10.31
N LYS A 32 6.16 5.73 -9.82
CA LYS A 32 5.68 4.83 -8.75
C LYS A 32 5.83 5.53 -7.41
N LEU A 33 4.72 5.68 -6.69
CA LEU A 33 4.69 6.31 -5.37
C LEU A 33 4.73 5.28 -4.24
N LEU A 34 4.24 4.06 -4.50
CA LEU A 34 4.05 3.06 -3.45
C LEU A 34 5.21 2.05 -3.38
N HIS A 35 6.08 2.23 -2.40
CA HIS A 35 7.23 1.36 -2.18
C HIS A 35 7.00 0.38 -1.02
N THR A 36 7.54 -0.83 -1.16
CA THR A 36 7.49 -1.86 -0.11
C THR A 36 8.82 -1.90 0.63
N VAL A 37 8.79 -1.69 1.94
CA VAL A 37 9.95 -1.77 2.83
C VAL A 37 9.83 -3.05 3.64
N ARG A 38 10.67 -4.04 3.32
CA ARG A 38 10.66 -5.35 3.98
C ARG A 38 10.87 -5.20 5.49
N GLY A 39 9.98 -5.79 6.28
CA GLY A 39 10.04 -5.71 7.75
C GLY A 39 9.47 -4.43 8.36
N MET A 40 9.06 -3.44 7.55
CA MET A 40 8.52 -2.16 8.01
C MET A 40 7.13 -1.84 7.43
N GLY A 41 6.80 -2.36 6.24
CA GLY A 41 5.50 -2.17 5.60
C GLY A 41 5.59 -1.47 4.24
N TYR A 42 4.74 -0.47 4.01
CA TYR A 42 4.68 0.28 2.76
C TYR A 42 4.89 1.77 3.02
N VAL A 43 5.56 2.45 2.10
CA VAL A 43 5.79 3.89 2.15
C VAL A 43 5.31 4.54 0.86
N LEU A 44 4.70 5.72 1.00
CA LEU A 44 4.30 6.57 -0.10
C LEU A 44 5.35 7.68 -0.25
N GLU A 45 6.21 7.60 -1.25
CA GLU A 45 7.31 8.55 -1.47
C GLU A 45 7.53 8.73 -2.97
N VAL A 46 7.81 9.95 -3.41
CA VAL A 46 8.26 10.21 -4.78
C VAL A 46 9.75 9.89 -4.83
N ARG A 47 10.10 8.71 -5.34
CA ARG A 47 11.49 8.37 -5.62
C ARG A 47 11.81 8.72 -7.07
N SER A 48 12.43 9.88 -7.25
CA SER A 48 13.13 10.23 -8.47
C SER A 48 14.43 9.42 -8.50
N GLU A 49 14.50 8.36 -9.30
CA GLU A 49 15.81 7.83 -9.76
C GLU A 49 16.39 8.76 -10.83
#